data_AF-A0A917TIZ9-F1
#
_entry.id   AF-A0A917TIZ9-F1
#
_cell.length_a   1.000
_cell.length_b   1.000
_cell.length_c   1.000
_cell.angle_alpha   90.00
_cell.angle_beta   90.00
_cell.angle_gamma   90.00
#
_symmetry.space_group_name_H-M   'P 1'
#
loop_
_entity.id
_entity.type
_entity.pdbx_description
1 polymer ?
#
loop_
_entity_poly.entity_id
_entity_poly.type
_entity_poly.pdbx_seq_one_letter_code
_entity_poly.pdbx_strand_id
1 'polypeptide(L)'
;MGYILPIENYQYQQYQNRVTQPQRDPYPIERLYPAQLDMAYEKQSTNEDDYITDSDKPEKKKQRLAMTNHTTSSAEKVYAEMTGIGRTINKTV
;
A
#
# COMPACT_ATOMS: atom_id res chain seq x y z
N MET A 1 -19.77 -5.88 -61.22
CA MET A 1 -19.35 -5.07 -60.05
C MET A 1 -18.31 -5.89 -59.30
N GLY A 2 -17.07 -5.43 -59.21
CA GLY A 2 -16.01 -6.17 -58.52
C GLY A 2 -16.01 -5.85 -57.03
N TYR A 3 -15.91 -6.88 -56.19
CA TYR A 3 -15.68 -6.71 -54.75
C TYR A 3 -14.17 -6.56 -54.53
N ILE A 4 -13.76 -5.45 -53.92
CA ILE A 4 -12.38 -5.27 -53.48
C ILE A 4 -12.33 -5.69 -52.02
N LEU A 5 -11.59 -6.77 -51.74
CA LEU A 5 -11.34 -7.18 -50.36
C LEU A 5 -10.24 -6.29 -49.78
N PRO A 6 -10.45 -5.62 -48.64
CA PRO A 6 -9.37 -4.90 -47.98
C PRO A 6 -8.30 -5.90 -47.52
N ILE A 7 -7.04 -5.55 -47.79
CA ILE A 7 -5.88 -6.29 -47.30
C ILE A 7 -5.45 -5.65 -45.98
N GLU A 8 -5.56 -6.41 -44.89
CA GLU A 8 -5.10 -5.97 -43.58
C GLU A 8 -3.58 -5.98 -43.51
N ASN A 9 -2.97 -4.80 -43.47
CA ASN A 9 -1.53 -4.62 -43.38
C ASN A 9 -1.11 -4.45 -41.91
N TYR A 10 -1.16 -5.54 -41.14
CA TYR A 10 -0.83 -5.54 -39.71
C TYR A 10 0.56 -4.96 -39.42
N GLN A 11 1.55 -5.26 -40.26
CA GLN A 11 2.92 -4.75 -40.10
C GLN A 11 2.97 -3.23 -40.23
N TYR A 12 2.25 -2.66 -41.20
CA TYR A 12 2.19 -1.22 -41.43
C TYR A 12 1.46 -0.51 -40.28
N GLN A 13 0.35 -1.06 -39.82
CA GLN A 13 -0.40 -0.53 -38.67
C GLN A 13 0.48 -0.54 -37.40
N GLN A 14 1.22 -1.61 -37.15
CA GLN A 14 2.15 -1.69 -36.00
C GLN A 14 3.28 -0.67 -36.09
N TYR A 15 3.85 -0.47 -37.28
CA TYR A 15 4.89 0.54 -37.49
C TYR A 15 4.35 1.95 -37.26
N GLN A 16 3.19 2.27 -37.86
CA GLN A 16 2.53 3.56 -37.67
C GLN A 16 2.30 3.82 -36.19
N ASN A 17 1.74 2.86 -35.46
CA ASN A 17 1.49 2.98 -34.02
C ASN A 17 2.79 3.25 -33.23
N ARG A 18 3.92 2.66 -33.62
CA ARG A 18 5.21 2.92 -32.94
C ARG A 18 5.76 4.31 -33.23
N VAL A 19 5.58 4.82 -34.45
CA VAL A 19 6.11 6.11 -34.88
C VAL A 19 5.24 7.28 -34.42
N THR A 20 3.92 7.11 -34.42
CA THR A 20 2.98 8.19 -34.09
C THR A 20 2.64 8.27 -32.61
N GLN A 21 2.93 7.24 -31.81
CA GLN A 21 2.66 7.29 -30.38
C GLN A 21 3.67 8.20 -29.67
N PRO A 22 3.18 9.13 -28.82
CA PRO A 22 4.05 9.92 -27.97
C PRO A 22 4.77 9.01 -26.95
N GLN A 23 6.01 9.35 -26.62
CA GLN A 23 6.81 8.59 -25.65
C GLN A 23 6.10 8.60 -24.29
N ARG A 24 5.58 7.44 -23.87
CA ARG A 24 4.92 7.28 -22.57
C ARG A 24 5.97 7.00 -21.50
N ASP A 25 5.92 7.77 -20.42
CA ASP A 25 6.71 7.48 -19.22
C ASP A 25 6.23 6.17 -18.58
N PRO A 26 7.10 5.17 -18.37
CA PRO A 26 6.74 3.92 -17.67
C PRO A 26 6.38 4.14 -16.20
N TYR A 27 6.85 5.23 -15.57
CA TYR A 27 6.65 5.52 -14.15
C TYR A 27 6.09 6.93 -13.94
N PRO A 28 4.83 7.20 -14.34
CA PRO A 28 4.24 8.51 -14.12
C PRO A 28 4.09 8.76 -12.62
N ILE A 29 4.64 9.87 -12.13
CA ILE A 29 4.42 10.33 -10.76
C ILE A 29 2.99 10.90 -10.68
N GLU A 30 2.10 10.21 -9.98
CA GLU A 30 0.73 10.66 -9.77
C GLU A 30 0.67 11.91 -8.89
N ARG A 31 -0.33 12.76 -9.13
CA ARG A 31 -0.57 13.95 -8.30
C ARG A 31 -1.22 13.52 -6.99
N LEU A 32 -0.72 14.07 -5.89
CA LEU A 32 -1.33 13.88 -4.57
C LEU A 32 -2.71 14.56 -4.56
N TYR A 33 -3.72 13.82 -4.11
CA TYR A 33 -5.03 14.38 -3.82
C TYR A 33 -5.10 14.78 -2.35
N PRO A 34 -5.69 15.95 -2.02
CA PRO A 34 -5.86 16.35 -0.63
C PRO A 34 -6.76 15.33 0.08
N ALA A 35 -6.26 14.79 1.20
CA ALA A 35 -7.07 13.96 2.06
C ALA A 35 -8.13 14.83 2.76
N GLN A 36 -9.39 14.39 2.75
CA GLN A 36 -10.43 15.00 3.58
C GLN A 36 -10.16 14.62 5.04
N LEU A 37 -9.48 15.51 5.76
CA LEU A 37 -9.17 15.34 7.19
C LEU A 37 -10.38 15.57 8.10
N ASP A 38 -11.48 16.10 7.56
CA ASP A 38 -12.70 16.39 8.30
C ASP A 38 -13.55 15.13 8.46
N MET A 39 -12.94 14.04 8.93
CA MET A 39 -13.69 12.91 9.45
C MET A 39 -14.06 13.27 10.89
N ALA A 40 -15.36 13.33 11.17
CA ALA A 40 -15.98 13.73 12.43
C ALA A 40 -15.69 12.79 13.62
N TYR A 41 -14.45 12.33 13.79
CA TYR A 41 -13.99 11.54 14.93
C TYR A 41 -14.00 12.35 16.24
N GLU A 42 -13.94 13.69 16.18
CA GLU A 42 -14.00 14.53 17.38
C GLU A 42 -15.39 14.61 18.02
N LYS A 43 -16.47 14.24 17.31
CA LYS A 43 -17.84 14.31 17.88
C LYS A 43 -18.18 13.17 18.84
N GLN A 44 -17.34 12.15 18.94
CA GLN A 44 -17.64 10.97 19.76
C GLN A 44 -17.03 11.03 21.18
N SER A 45 -16.04 11.90 21.44
CA SER A 45 -15.38 11.93 22.76
C SER A 45 -16.15 12.69 23.85
N THR A 46 -17.22 13.41 23.52
CA THR A 46 -17.92 14.28 24.49
C THR A 46 -19.08 13.60 25.24
N ASN A 47 -19.36 12.32 24.99
CA ASN A 47 -20.46 11.59 25.65
C ASN A 47 -20.02 10.45 26.59
N GLU A 48 -18.72 10.26 26.82
CA GLU A 48 -18.21 9.11 27.61
C GLU A 48 -17.88 9.46 29.08
N ASP A 49 -17.94 10.74 29.47
CA ASP A 49 -17.53 11.19 30.81
C ASP A 49 -18.61 11.11 31.90
N ASP A 50 -19.85 10.69 31.58
CA ASP A 50 -20.99 10.74 32.53
C ASP A 50 -21.39 9.40 33.16
N TYR A 51 -20.64 8.31 32.95
CA TYR A 51 -21.01 6.97 33.45
C TYR A 51 -19.87 6.14 34.07
N ILE A 52 -19.04 6.71 34.96
CA ILE A 52 -18.22 5.86 35.85
C ILE A 52 -18.19 6.46 37.26
N THR A 53 -19.32 6.34 37.97
CA THR A 53 -19.32 6.35 39.44
C THR A 53 -19.37 4.90 39.90
N ASP A 54 -18.38 4.51 40.70
CA ASP A 54 -18.31 3.34 41.57
C ASP A 54 -18.82 1.99 41.04
N SER A 55 -17.90 1.08 40.68
CA SER A 55 -17.83 -0.30 41.19
C SER A 55 -16.64 -1.04 40.56
N ASP A 56 -15.88 -1.71 41.43
CA ASP A 56 -14.98 -2.83 41.14
C ASP A 56 -13.60 -2.55 40.53
N LYS A 57 -12.60 -2.64 41.42
CA LYS A 57 -11.18 -2.83 41.12
C LYS A 57 -10.98 -4.11 40.28
N PRO A 58 -10.22 -4.05 39.17
CA PRO A 58 -9.52 -5.22 38.67
C PRO A 58 -8.03 -5.15 39.02
N GLU A 59 -7.53 -6.22 39.65
CA GLU A 59 -6.12 -6.44 39.91
C GLU A 59 -5.30 -6.25 38.63
N LYS A 60 -4.26 -5.40 38.71
CA LYS A 60 -3.29 -5.20 37.63
C LYS A 60 -2.43 -6.46 37.46
N LYS A 61 -2.96 -7.51 36.84
CA LYS A 61 -2.15 -8.61 36.32
C LYS A 61 -1.52 -8.13 35.02
N LYS A 62 -0.34 -7.50 35.13
CA LYS A 62 0.52 -7.14 34.01
C LYS A 62 0.89 -8.42 33.24
N GLN A 63 0.08 -8.82 32.26
CA GLN A 63 0.55 -9.68 31.19
C GLN A 63 1.55 -8.84 30.39
N ARG A 64 2.83 -8.95 30.76
CA ARG A 64 3.90 -8.57 29.84
C ARG A 64 3.75 -9.54 28.67
N LEU A 65 3.22 -9.07 27.54
CA LEU A 65 3.42 -9.76 26.28
C LEU A 65 4.93 -9.95 26.17
N ALA A 66 5.37 -11.21 26.25
CA ALA A 66 6.75 -11.53 25.93
C ALA A 66 6.92 -11.13 24.47
N MET A 67 7.62 -10.02 24.23
CA MET A 67 8.14 -9.72 22.90
C MET A 67 9.12 -10.85 22.62
N THR A 68 8.68 -11.81 21.84
CA THR A 68 9.57 -12.81 21.27
C THR A 68 10.56 -12.04 20.42
N ASN A 69 11.78 -11.91 20.91
CA ASN A 69 12.89 -11.38 20.12
C ASN A 69 12.98 -12.27 18.87
N HIS A 70 12.46 -11.77 17.74
CA HIS A 70 12.62 -12.41 16.46
C HIS A 70 14.11 -12.33 16.12
N THR A 71 14.85 -13.40 16.42
CA THR A 71 16.22 -13.54 15.95
C THR A 71 16.14 -13.68 14.43
N THR A 72 16.56 -12.65 13.71
CA THR A 72 16.52 -12.65 12.24
C THR A 72 17.31 -13.86 11.74
N SER A 73 16.62 -14.82 11.13
CA SER A 73 17.26 -15.99 10.55
C SER A 73 18.12 -15.56 9.37
N SER A 74 19.26 -16.23 9.14
CA SER A 74 20.12 -15.96 7.98
C SER A 74 19.36 -16.06 6.65
N ALA A 75 18.32 -16.90 6.59
CA ALA A 75 17.46 -17.01 5.41
C ALA A 75 16.68 -15.72 5.16
N GLU A 76 16.14 -15.11 6.20
CA GLU A 76 15.34 -13.88 6.12
C GLU A 76 16.15 -12.69 5.57
N LYS A 77 17.44 -12.62 5.92
CA LYS A 77 18.37 -11.63 5.37
C LYS A 77 18.56 -11.78 3.85
N VAL A 78 18.73 -13.02 3.38
CA VAL A 78 18.89 -13.31 1.94
C VAL A 78 17.59 -12.97 1.18
N TYR A 79 16.44 -13.35 1.72
CA TYR A 79 15.15 -12.99 1.13
C TYR A 79 14.94 -11.47 1.05
N ALA A 80 15.31 -10.73 2.09
CA ALA A 80 15.24 -9.26 2.08
C ALA A 80 16.22 -8.62 1.09
N GLU A 81 17.40 -9.22 0.86
CA GLU A 81 18.35 -8.75 -0.15
C GLU A 81 17.85 -9.01 -1.58
N MET A 82 17.22 -10.15 -1.83
CA MET A 82 16.69 -10.52 -3.15
C MET A 82 15.42 -9.74 -3.51
N THR A 83 14.50 -9.60 -2.56
CA THR A 83 13.18 -9.00 -2.80
C THR A 83 13.12 -7.51 -2.48
N GLY A 84 14.07 -7.00 -1.69
CA GLY A 84 14.09 -5.62 -1.20
C GLY A 84 13.10 -5.34 -0.06
N ILE A 85 12.23 -6.29 0.29
CA ILE A 85 11.21 -6.15 1.34
C ILE A 85 11.85 -6.40 2.71
N GLY A 86 11.55 -5.56 3.70
CA GLY A 86 11.99 -5.75 5.08
C GLY A 86 13.40 -5.23 5.43
N ARG A 87 14.11 -4.56 4.50
CA ARG A 87 15.47 -4.03 4.70
C ARG A 87 15.64 -3.06 5.88
N THR A 88 14.61 -2.28 6.20
CA THR A 88 14.64 -1.23 7.24
C THR A 88 13.79 -1.56 8.46
N ILE A 89 12.82 -2.47 8.32
CA ILE A 89 11.85 -2.78 9.38
C ILE A 89 12.51 -3.56 10.52
N ASN A 90 13.50 -4.41 10.21
CA ASN A 90 14.22 -5.21 11.21
C ASN A 90 15.47 -4.51 11.78
N LYS A 91 15.79 -3.28 11.37
CA LYS A 91 16.98 -2.55 11.87
C LYS A 91 16.75 -1.85 13.21
N THR A 92 15.51 -1.62 13.60
CA THR A 92 15.16 -0.95 14.86
C THR A 92 14.28 -1.88 15.69
N VAL A 93 14.93 -2.74 16.46
CA VAL A 93 14.42 -3.27 17.73
C VAL A 93 15.49 -3.03 18.77
#